data_AF-A0A2D6PM46-F1
#
_entry.id   AF-A0A2D6PM46-F1
#
_cell.length_a   1.000
_cell.length_b   1.000
_cell.length_c   1.000
_cell.angle_alpha   90.00
_cell.angle_beta   90.00
_cell.angle_gamma   90.00
#
_symmetry.space_group_name_H-M   'P 1'
#
loop_
_entity.id
_entity.type
_entity.pdbx_description
1 polymer ?
#
loop_
_entity_poly.entity_id
_entity_poly.type
_entity_poly.pdbx_seq_one_letter_code
_entity_poly.pdbx_strand_id
1 'polypeptide(L)'
;MVPGLYGAGNKLLHSVVGGHVGVIEGNSPQLRIGLPEQSLRDGEKLHHEPLRLTVVIDAPRERIEAIIERQPVVADLINHRWLWLTRMGDNGLERYSPEGWQPVAV
;
A
#
# COMPACT_ATOMS: atom_id res chain seq x y z
N MET A 1 3.87 -12.71 -13.17
CA MET A 1 3.42 -12.47 -11.78
C MET A 1 3.85 -11.07 -11.37
N VAL A 2 3.01 -10.31 -10.65
CA VAL A 2 3.23 -8.89 -10.29
C VAL A 2 4.62 -8.58 -9.69
N PRO A 3 5.22 -9.43 -8.83
CA PRO A 3 6.58 -9.21 -8.31
C PRO A 3 7.68 -9.27 -9.37
N GLY A 4 7.48 -10.00 -10.47
CA GLY A 4 8.43 -10.04 -11.58
C GLY A 4 8.49 -8.71 -12.35
N LEU A 5 7.36 -7.99 -12.42
CA LEU A 5 7.25 -6.72 -13.14
C LEU A 5 7.63 -5.51 -12.28
N TYR A 6 7.23 -5.51 -11.00
CA TYR A 6 7.40 -4.37 -10.08
C TYR A 6 8.40 -4.61 -8.94
N GLY A 7 9.08 -5.76 -8.91
CA GLY A 7 10.13 -6.06 -7.94
C GLY A 7 11.53 -5.73 -8.49
N ALA A 8 12.48 -5.51 -7.59
CA ALA A 8 13.89 -5.31 -7.96
C ALA A 8 14.66 -6.61 -8.24
N GLY A 9 14.05 -7.79 -8.03
CA GLY A 9 14.72 -9.07 -8.27
C GLY A 9 15.68 -9.46 -7.16
N ASN A 10 16.70 -10.24 -7.53
CA ASN A 10 17.69 -10.74 -6.59
C ASN A 10 18.81 -9.72 -6.37
N LYS A 11 18.94 -9.28 -5.11
CA LYS A 11 19.91 -8.28 -4.66
C LYS A 11 21.39 -8.60 -4.92
N LEU A 12 21.75 -9.87 -5.16
CA LEU A 12 23.14 -10.31 -5.34
C LEU A 12 23.81 -9.73 -6.59
N LEU A 13 23.06 -9.33 -7.62
CA LEU A 13 23.62 -8.88 -8.89
C LEU A 13 23.20 -7.44 -9.25
N HIS A 14 23.21 -6.50 -8.30
CA HIS A 14 22.72 -5.14 -8.56
C HIS A 14 23.85 -4.14 -8.85
N SER A 15 23.80 -3.50 -10.01
CA SER A 15 24.52 -2.25 -10.28
C SER A 15 23.56 -1.06 -10.17
N VAL A 16 23.90 -0.06 -9.34
CA VAL A 16 23.09 1.17 -9.18
C VAL A 16 23.27 2.07 -10.39
N VAL A 17 22.18 2.52 -11.00
CA VAL A 17 22.21 3.37 -12.20
C VAL A 17 21.42 4.66 -11.97
N GLY A 18 21.87 5.76 -12.60
CA GLY A 18 21.12 7.02 -12.65
C GLY A 18 20.97 7.75 -11.31
N GLY A 19 21.88 7.53 -10.35
CA GLY A 19 21.87 8.26 -9.07
C GLY A 19 20.74 7.85 -8.10
N HIS A 20 20.55 6.54 -7.91
CA HIS A 20 19.53 5.88 -7.03
C HIS A 20 18.14 5.69 -7.64
N VAL A 21 17.96 5.91 -8.94
CA VAL A 21 16.67 5.72 -9.62
C VAL A 21 16.27 4.24 -9.70
N GLY A 22 17.24 3.33 -9.80
CA GLY A 22 16.96 1.90 -9.82
C GLY A 22 18.23 1.06 -9.94
N VAL A 23 18.03 -0.24 -10.13
CA VAL A 23 19.11 -1.23 -10.27
C VAL A 23 18.96 -2.04 -11.54
N ILE A 24 20.10 -2.46 -12.09
CA ILE A 24 20.18 -3.48 -13.13
C ILE A 24 20.59 -4.80 -12.47
N GLU A 25 19.89 -5.88 -12.80
CA GLU A 25 20.18 -7.24 -12.34
C GLU A 25 21.10 -7.97 -13.34
N GLY A 26 22.36 -8.18 -12.96
CA GLY A 26 23.36 -8.88 -13.76
C GLY A 26 23.66 -8.18 -15.08
N ASN A 27 23.60 -8.92 -16.18
CA ASN A 27 23.81 -8.41 -17.54
C ASN A 27 22.47 -8.05 -18.25
N SER A 28 21.37 -7.94 -17.49
CA SER A 28 20.05 -7.65 -18.04
C SER A 28 19.90 -6.17 -18.35
N PRO A 29 19.39 -5.75 -19.51
CA PRO A 29 19.21 -4.33 -19.83
C PRO A 29 18.01 -3.69 -19.14
N GLN A 30 17.20 -4.46 -18.38
CA GLN A 30 15.97 -3.97 -17.75
C GLN A 30 16.26 -3.29 -16.41
N LEU A 31 15.87 -2.02 -16.32
CA LEU A 31 15.87 -1.26 -15.08
C LEU A 31 14.75 -1.79 -14.16
N ARG A 32 15.09 -2.15 -12.93
CA ARG A 32 14.12 -2.60 -11.92
C ARG A 32 13.98 -1.58 -10.80
N ILE A 33 12.74 -1.17 -10.53
CA ILE A 33 12.37 -0.18 -9.52
C ILE A 33 11.37 -0.83 -8.54
N GLY A 34 11.87 -1.42 -7.46
CA GLY A 34 11.02 -2.21 -6.56
C GLY A 34 11.74 -2.75 -5.34
N LEU A 35 11.02 -3.51 -4.50
CA LEU A 35 11.64 -4.21 -3.37
C LEU A 35 12.39 -5.45 -3.87
N PRO A 36 13.60 -5.74 -3.33
CA PRO A 36 14.30 -6.97 -3.63
C PRO A 36 13.63 -8.17 -2.96
N GLU A 37 13.78 -9.35 -3.53
CA GLU A 37 13.15 -10.57 -3.01
C GLU A 37 13.59 -10.88 -1.57
N GLN A 38 14.85 -10.60 -1.23
CA GLN A 38 15.39 -10.76 0.12
C GLN A 38 14.76 -9.82 1.17
N SER A 39 14.02 -8.78 0.77
CA SER A 39 13.23 -7.96 1.70
C SER A 39 11.90 -8.60 2.07
N LEU A 40 11.48 -9.66 1.37
CA LEU A 40 10.19 -10.32 1.57
C LEU A 40 10.35 -11.78 2.02
N ARG A 41 11.43 -12.46 1.61
CA ARG A 41 11.69 -13.88 1.88
C ARG A 41 13.17 -14.20 2.06
N ASP A 42 13.46 -15.30 2.72
CA ASP A 42 14.83 -15.82 2.95
C ASP A 42 15.28 -16.89 1.93
N GLY A 43 14.48 -17.13 0.89
CA GLY A 43 14.70 -18.18 -0.11
C GLY A 43 13.76 -19.38 0.04
N GLU A 44 13.19 -19.61 1.23
CA GLU A 44 12.22 -20.70 1.47
C GLU A 44 10.84 -20.17 1.86
N LYS A 45 10.76 -19.08 2.64
CA LYS A 45 9.49 -18.59 3.20
C LYS A 45 9.37 -17.08 3.15
N LEU A 46 8.13 -16.60 2.99
CA LEU A 46 7.79 -15.19 3.22
C LEU A 46 7.86 -14.92 4.73
N HIS A 47 8.60 -13.88 5.12
CA HIS A 47 8.76 -13.49 6.52
C HIS A 47 7.83 -12.34 6.92
N HIS A 48 7.18 -11.71 5.94
CA HIS A 48 6.24 -10.62 6.17
C HIS A 48 4.86 -10.99 5.66
N GLU A 49 3.89 -10.96 6.55
CA GLU A 49 2.49 -11.00 6.17
C GLU A 49 2.09 -9.65 5.55
N PRO A 50 1.41 -9.64 4.39
CA PRO A 50 0.87 -8.40 3.82
C PRO A 50 -0.22 -7.83 4.74
N LEU A 51 0.12 -6.78 5.46
CA LEU A 51 -0.84 -6.05 6.29
C LEU A 51 -1.28 -4.77 5.59
N ARG A 52 -2.53 -4.37 5.85
CA ARG A 52 -3.07 -3.09 5.42
C ARG A 52 -3.39 -2.24 6.64
N LEU A 53 -2.95 -0.99 6.61
CA LEU A 53 -3.21 -0.04 7.68
C LEU A 53 -4.72 0.21 7.81
N THR A 54 -5.25 0.09 9.03
CA THR A 54 -6.60 0.53 9.38
C THR A 54 -6.50 1.80 10.22
N VAL A 55 -7.11 2.88 9.73
CA VAL A 55 -7.19 4.17 10.40
C VAL A 55 -8.56 4.31 11.03
N VAL A 56 -8.60 4.66 12.32
CA VAL A 56 -9.85 4.95 13.04
C VAL A 56 -9.85 6.44 13.40
N ILE A 57 -10.87 7.16 12.96
CA ILE A 57 -11.02 8.61 13.20
C ILE A 57 -12.27 8.87 14.02
N ASP A 58 -12.15 9.70 15.05
CA ASP A 58 -13.30 10.24 15.78
C ASP A 58 -13.73 11.59 15.18
N ALA A 59 -14.62 11.53 14.18
CA ALA A 59 -15.16 12.71 13.50
C ALA A 59 -16.49 12.39 12.78
N PRO A 60 -17.35 13.40 12.53
CA PRO A 60 -18.58 13.22 11.73
C PRO A 60 -18.32 12.78 10.28
N ARG A 61 -19.28 12.08 9.66
CA ARG A 61 -19.20 11.58 8.26
C ARG A 61 -18.85 12.71 7.30
N GLU A 62 -19.60 13.79 7.42
CA GLU A 62 -19.60 14.91 6.50
C GLU A 62 -18.23 15.62 6.51
N ARG A 63 -17.57 15.67 7.67
CA ARG A 63 -16.23 16.27 7.79
C ARG A 63 -15.18 15.38 7.15
N ILE A 64 -15.28 14.07 7.33
CA ILE A 64 -14.35 13.12 6.72
C ILE A 64 -14.50 13.14 5.20
N GLU A 65 -15.74 13.04 4.70
CA GLU A 65 -16.07 13.08 3.28
C GLU A 65 -15.59 14.37 2.62
N ALA A 66 -15.84 15.53 3.24
CA ALA A 66 -15.35 16.81 2.72
C ALA A 66 -13.81 16.87 2.59
N ILE A 67 -13.07 16.20 3.47
CA ILE A 67 -11.60 16.12 3.36
C ILE A 67 -11.20 15.20 2.21
N ILE A 68 -11.88 14.05 2.06
CA ILE A 68 -11.63 13.11 0.96
C ILE A 68 -11.86 13.82 -0.38
N GLU A 69 -12.96 14.56 -0.53
CA GLU A 69 -13.27 15.32 -1.73
C GLU A 69 -12.24 16.42 -2.03
N ARG A 70 -11.75 17.12 -0.99
CA ARG A 70 -10.79 18.22 -1.15
C ARG A 70 -9.35 17.76 -1.39
N GLN A 71 -9.01 16.53 -1.02
CA GLN A 71 -7.62 16.04 -1.01
C GLN A 71 -7.46 14.79 -1.90
N PRO A 72 -7.15 14.96 -3.20
CA PRO A 72 -7.00 13.84 -4.13
C PRO A 72 -6.02 12.77 -3.67
N VAL A 73 -4.90 13.17 -3.06
CA VAL A 73 -3.88 12.23 -2.54
C VAL A 73 -4.46 11.34 -1.44
N VAL A 74 -5.31 11.88 -0.56
CA VAL A 74 -5.97 11.10 0.50
C VAL A 74 -7.05 10.20 -0.10
N ALA A 75 -7.82 10.73 -1.06
CA ALA A 75 -8.82 9.95 -1.78
C ALA A 75 -8.18 8.75 -2.49
N ASP A 76 -7.03 8.92 -3.14
CA ASP A 76 -6.32 7.83 -3.82
C ASP A 76 -5.86 6.74 -2.85
N LEU A 77 -5.41 7.09 -1.64
CA LEU A 77 -5.06 6.10 -0.62
C LEU A 77 -6.27 5.26 -0.18
N ILE A 78 -7.44 5.87 -0.09
CA ILE A 78 -8.66 5.19 0.36
C ILE A 78 -9.28 4.39 -0.80
N ASN A 79 -9.51 5.02 -1.94
CA ASN A 79 -10.21 4.46 -3.09
C ASN A 79 -9.42 3.32 -3.76
N HIS A 80 -8.10 3.41 -3.81
CA HIS A 80 -7.25 2.31 -4.28
C HIS A 80 -6.94 1.28 -3.20
N ARG A 81 -7.58 1.39 -2.02
CA ARG A 81 -7.43 0.48 -0.88
C ARG A 81 -5.98 0.33 -0.43
N TRP A 82 -5.23 1.43 -0.35
CA TRP A 82 -3.93 1.45 0.33
C TRP A 82 -4.08 1.40 1.85
N LEU A 83 -5.20 1.91 2.37
CA LEU A 83 -5.60 1.82 3.77
C LEU A 83 -7.11 1.56 3.90
N TRP A 84 -7.53 1.10 5.07
CA TRP A 84 -8.93 1.08 5.49
C TRP A 84 -9.23 2.31 6.32
N LEU A 85 -10.22 3.10 5.91
CA LEU A 85 -10.71 4.23 6.69
C LEU A 85 -11.94 3.81 7.48
N THR A 86 -11.87 3.99 8.79
CA THR A 86 -12.93 3.69 9.74
C THR A 86 -13.17 4.92 10.60
N ARG A 87 -14.39 5.11 11.06
CA ARG A 87 -14.70 6.12 12.06
C ARG A 87 -15.43 5.52 13.26
N MET A 88 -15.31 6.19 14.38
CA MET A 88 -16.08 5.89 15.58
C MET A 88 -17.45 6.57 15.46
N GLY A 89 -18.52 5.78 15.46
CA GLY A 89 -19.89 6.26 15.52
C GLY A 89 -20.59 5.80 16.80
N ASP A 90 -21.81 6.28 17.02
CA ASP A 90 -22.58 6.02 18.25
C ASP A 90 -22.85 4.52 18.47
N ASN A 91 -23.01 3.76 17.39
CA ASN A 91 -23.29 2.32 17.42
C ASN A 91 -22.05 1.45 17.17
N GLY A 92 -20.85 2.03 17.26
CA GLY A 92 -19.58 1.35 17.02
C GLY A 92 -18.85 1.82 15.77
N LEU A 93 -17.94 0.97 15.26
CA LEU A 93 -17.08 1.32 14.15
C LEU A 93 -17.79 1.20 12.80
N GLU A 94 -17.60 2.21 11.95
CA GLU A 94 -18.11 2.23 10.59
C GLU A 94 -16.97 2.46 9.61
N ARG A 95 -16.87 1.62 8.58
CA ARG A 95 -15.86 1.70 7.53
C ARG A 95 -16.39 2.45 6.33
N TYR A 96 -15.56 3.31 5.77
CA TYR A 96 -15.86 4.01 4.53
C TYR A 96 -15.62 3.11 3.32
N SER A 97 -16.56 3.10 2.37
CA SER A 97 -16.38 2.56 1.02
C SER A 97 -17.04 3.48 -0.02
N PRO A 98 -16.74 3.32 -1.32
CA PRO A 98 -17.40 4.08 -2.38
C PRO A 98 -18.93 3.91 -2.40
N GLU A 99 -19.44 2.81 -1.86
CA GLU A 99 -20.87 2.51 -1.71
C GLU A 99 -21.49 3.14 -0.45
N GLY A 100 -20.67 3.79 0.38
CA GLY A 100 -21.08 4.46 1.62
C GLY A 100 -20.45 3.86 2.87
N TRP A 101 -20.94 4.31 4.04
CA TRP A 101 -20.46 3.83 5.34
C TRP A 101 -21.13 2.50 5.72
N GLN A 102 -20.31 1.51 6.07
CA GLN A 102 -20.77 0.17 6.47
C GLN A 102 -20.32 -0.15 7.91
N PRO A 103 -21.17 -0.76 8.75
CA PRO A 103 -20.77 -1.17 10.09
C PRO A 103 -19.67 -2.24 10.01
N VAL A 104 -18.69 -2.16 10.90
CA VAL A 104 -17.64 -3.17 11.04
C VAL A 104 -18.09 -4.17 12.09
N ALA A 105 -18.33 -5.42 11.68
CA ALA A 105 -18.51 -6.51 12.62
C ALA A 105 -17.21 -6.71 13.42
N VAL A 106 -17.33 -6.68 14.75
CA VAL A 106 -16.26 -7.03 15.69
C VAL A 106 -16.37 -8.51 16.00
#